data_AF-A0A3G9JMG8-F1
#
_entry.id   AF-A0A3G9JMG8-F1
#
_cell.length_a   1.000
_cell.length_b   1.000
_cell.length_c   1.000
_cell.angle_alpha   90.00
_cell.angle_beta   90.00
_cell.angle_gamma   90.00
#
_symmetry.space_group_name_H-M   'P 1'
#
loop_
_entity.id
_entity.type
_entity.pdbx_description
1 polymer ?
#
loop_
_entity_poly.entity_id
_entity_poly.type
_entity_poly.pdbx_seq_one_letter_code
_entity_poly.pdbx_strand_id
1 'polypeptide(L)'
;MLPFSLALSTPLTQCPTQWQLSDYQRLSILDNALTIAKNLNNPRVESFALGAIGHFYECLGRTKEALTLTQKAILVANQDLNTKDGLYLLEWQKGRIFQAKGQFNLAVNAYQNAYNTLENIRSDLLTTEKDVQLDFRDSIEPIYRQLAQLKLQLADSQSLSSIQQKQELKEVLALRYPLC
;
A
#
# COMPACT_ATOMS: atom_id res chain seq x y z
N MET A 1 -23.99 -19.35 10.81
CA MET A 1 -22.67 -19.74 10.26
C MET A 1 -22.11 -18.50 9.58
N LEU A 2 -21.11 -17.86 10.18
CA LEU A 2 -20.55 -16.62 9.64
C LEU A 2 -19.66 -16.95 8.44
N PRO A 3 -19.78 -16.24 7.31
CA PRO A 3 -18.78 -16.33 6.26
C PRO A 3 -17.57 -15.53 6.75
N PHE A 4 -16.60 -16.22 7.32
CA PHE A 4 -15.26 -15.65 7.50
C PHE A 4 -14.62 -15.67 6.12
N SER A 5 -14.87 -14.64 5.31
CA SER A 5 -13.99 -14.32 4.19
C SER A 5 -12.65 -13.93 4.81
N LEU A 6 -11.76 -14.90 4.96
CA LEU A 6 -10.33 -14.65 5.16
C LEU A 6 -9.82 -13.98 3.88
N ALA A 7 -10.16 -12.71 3.68
CA ALA A 7 -9.27 -11.84 2.95
C ALA A 7 -7.96 -11.95 3.72
N LEU A 8 -6.95 -12.57 3.12
CA LEU A 8 -5.60 -12.59 3.64
C LEU A 8 -5.21 -11.13 3.84
N SER A 9 -5.44 -10.61 5.05
CA SER A 9 -5.11 -9.25 5.42
C SER A 9 -3.59 -9.21 5.44
N THR A 10 -3.01 -8.85 4.29
CA THR A 10 -1.58 -8.61 4.19
C THR A 10 -1.24 -7.56 5.24
N PRO A 11 -0.19 -7.76 6.06
CA PRO A 11 0.06 -7.02 7.31
C PRO A 11 0.38 -5.53 7.14
N LEU A 12 0.13 -4.95 5.97
CA LEU A 12 0.38 -3.56 5.61
C LEU A 12 -0.85 -2.85 5.04
N THR A 13 -2.00 -3.49 4.97
CA THR A 13 -3.14 -3.01 4.18
C THR A 13 -4.29 -2.48 5.03
N GLN A 14 -4.48 -3.04 6.22
CA GLN A 14 -5.55 -2.64 7.13
C GLN A 14 -5.09 -2.71 8.58
N CYS A 15 -5.42 -1.67 9.35
CA CYS A 15 -5.23 -1.69 10.78
C CYS A 15 -6.25 -2.64 11.43
N PRO A 16 -5.81 -3.54 12.31
CA PRO A 16 -6.72 -4.46 12.95
C PRO A 16 -7.62 -3.73 13.95
N THR A 17 -8.87 -4.19 14.01
CA THR A 17 -9.89 -3.67 14.94
C THR A 17 -9.61 -4.05 16.38
N GLN A 18 -8.94 -5.18 16.61
CA GLN A 18 -8.53 -5.63 17.93
C GLN A 18 -7.12 -6.20 17.92
N TRP A 19 -6.35 -5.82 18.93
CA TRP A 19 -5.00 -6.28 19.17
C TRP A 19 -5.00 -7.37 20.27
N GLN A 20 -4.64 -8.61 19.93
CA GLN A 20 -4.45 -9.71 20.91
C GLN A 20 -3.22 -9.56 21.85
N LEU A 21 -2.08 -9.13 21.32
CA LEU A 21 -0.84 -8.81 22.05
C LEU A 21 -0.77 -7.33 22.47
N SER A 22 -0.01 -7.05 23.53
CA SER A 22 0.36 -5.69 23.92
C SER A 22 1.29 -5.02 22.90
N ASP A 23 1.32 -3.68 22.90
CA ASP A 23 2.20 -2.88 22.04
C ASP A 23 3.68 -3.27 22.20
N TYR A 24 4.11 -3.49 23.45
CA TYR A 24 5.48 -3.93 23.75
C TYR A 24 5.81 -5.28 23.10
N GLN A 25 4.92 -6.27 23.24
CA GLN A 25 5.13 -7.60 22.66
C GLN A 25 5.18 -7.54 21.14
N ARG A 26 4.32 -6.72 20.51
CA ARG A 26 4.31 -6.54 19.05
C ARG A 26 5.60 -5.93 18.55
N LEU A 27 6.00 -4.81 19.14
CA LEU A 27 7.25 -4.15 18.78
C LEU A 27 8.43 -5.09 18.98
N SER A 28 8.49 -5.82 20.09
CA SER A 28 9.55 -6.81 20.33
C SER A 28 9.62 -7.87 19.22
N ILE A 29 8.48 -8.41 18.77
CA ILE A 29 8.44 -9.39 17.67
C ILE A 29 8.91 -8.75 16.35
N LEU A 30 8.44 -7.54 16.05
CA LEU A 30 8.80 -6.84 14.81
C LEU A 30 10.27 -6.43 14.79
N ASP A 31 10.82 -5.98 15.92
CA ASP A 31 12.25 -5.62 16.06
C ASP A 31 13.14 -6.86 15.95
N ASN A 32 12.70 -8.01 16.49
CA ASN A 32 13.38 -9.28 16.30
C ASN A 32 13.37 -9.70 14.82
N ALA A 33 12.23 -9.56 14.12
CA ALA A 33 12.14 -9.84 12.69
C ALA A 33 13.06 -8.93 11.87
N LEU A 34 13.13 -7.64 12.20
CA LEU A 34 14.06 -6.69 11.57
C LEU A 34 15.52 -7.07 11.81
N THR A 35 15.86 -7.50 13.02
CA THR A 35 17.21 -7.94 13.38
C THR A 35 17.62 -9.18 12.58
N ILE A 36 16.72 -10.18 12.50
CA ILE A 36 16.93 -11.38 11.69
C ILE A 36 17.11 -11.00 10.21
N ALA A 37 16.25 -10.13 9.67
CA ALA A 37 16.33 -9.71 8.28
C ALA A 37 17.68 -9.07 7.91
N LYS A 38 18.19 -8.21 8.79
CA LYS A 38 19.51 -7.59 8.64
C LYS A 38 20.64 -8.61 8.71
N ASN A 39 20.57 -9.55 9.65
CA ASN A 39 21.59 -10.61 9.78
C ASN A 39 21.62 -11.54 8.56
N LEU A 40 20.48 -11.73 7.90
CA LEU A 40 20.38 -12.48 6.64
C LEU A 40 20.89 -11.68 5.42
N ASN A 41 21.20 -10.39 5.58
CA ASN A 41 21.50 -9.46 4.48
C ASN A 41 20.46 -9.53 3.35
N ASN A 42 19.18 -9.68 3.72
CA ASN A 42 18.10 -9.82 2.75
C ASN A 42 17.28 -8.52 2.68
N PRO A 43 17.53 -7.66 1.69
CA PRO A 43 16.84 -6.37 1.57
C PRO A 43 15.32 -6.52 1.39
N ARG A 44 14.85 -7.60 0.76
CA ARG A 44 13.42 -7.86 0.61
C ARG A 44 12.78 -8.02 1.99
N VAL A 45 13.31 -8.92 2.81
CA VAL A 45 12.79 -9.18 4.16
C VAL A 45 12.96 -7.97 5.07
N GLU A 46 14.08 -7.24 4.97
CA GLU A 46 14.31 -6.04 5.76
C GLU A 46 13.28 -4.95 5.43
N SER A 47 12.97 -4.74 4.15
CA SER A 47 11.96 -3.76 3.73
C SER A 47 10.58 -4.10 4.29
N PHE A 48 10.17 -5.37 4.27
CA PHE A 48 8.90 -5.80 4.85
C PHE A 48 8.86 -5.64 6.37
N ALA A 49 9.94 -5.97 7.08
CA ALA A 49 10.02 -5.78 8.53
C ALA A 49 9.91 -4.30 8.90
N LEU A 50 10.62 -3.42 8.20
CA LEU A 50 10.51 -1.97 8.38
C LEU A 50 9.09 -1.46 8.09
N GLY A 51 8.48 -1.92 7.00
CA GLY A 51 7.11 -1.57 6.63
C GLY A 51 6.09 -2.00 7.68
N ALA A 52 6.27 -3.19 8.28
CA ALA A 52 5.39 -3.71 9.32
C ALA A 52 5.49 -2.89 10.62
N ILE A 53 6.69 -2.47 11.01
CA ILE A 53 6.86 -1.53 12.15
C ILE A 53 6.22 -0.18 11.80
N GLY A 54 6.42 0.31 10.57
CA GLY A 54 5.76 1.52 10.08
C GLY A 54 4.23 1.42 10.15
N HIS A 55 3.66 0.27 9.78
CA HIS A 55 2.22 0.01 9.83
C HIS A 55 1.69 -0.03 11.25
N PHE A 56 2.44 -0.65 12.16
CA PHE A 56 2.10 -0.62 13.57
C PHE A 56 1.96 0.82 14.08
N TYR A 57 2.92 1.70 13.77
CA TYR A 57 2.83 3.11 14.16
C TYR A 57 1.73 3.88 13.40
N GLU A 58 1.47 3.55 12.14
CA GLU A 58 0.35 4.10 11.36
C GLU A 58 -0.98 3.82 12.08
N CYS A 59 -1.19 2.58 12.53
CA CYS A 59 -2.39 2.17 13.24
C CYS A 59 -2.55 2.78 14.63
N LEU A 60 -1.45 3.19 15.25
CA LEU A 60 -1.47 3.98 16.49
C LEU A 60 -1.67 5.49 16.25
N GLY A 61 -1.81 5.93 15.00
CA GLY A 61 -1.90 7.36 14.65
C GLY A 61 -0.57 8.12 14.79
N ARG A 62 0.53 7.42 15.04
CA ARG A 62 1.90 7.98 15.17
C ARG A 62 2.50 8.20 13.78
N THR A 63 1.92 9.14 13.05
CA THR A 63 2.18 9.37 11.62
C THR A 63 3.63 9.77 11.30
N LYS A 64 4.37 10.37 12.24
CA LYS A 64 5.77 10.76 12.02
C LYS A 64 6.66 9.53 11.99
N GLU A 65 6.56 8.68 13.00
CA GLU A 65 7.30 7.43 13.12
C GLU A 65 6.95 6.47 11.98
N ALA A 66 5.65 6.33 11.69
CA ALA A 66 5.15 5.56 10.57
C ALA A 66 5.82 6.00 9.25
N LEU A 67 5.78 7.29 8.94
CA LEU A 67 6.34 7.81 7.70
C LEU A 67 7.86 7.56 7.59
N THR A 68 8.61 7.79 8.67
CA THR A 68 10.05 7.55 8.69
C THR A 68 10.39 6.08 8.40
N LEU A 69 9.66 5.15 9.02
CA LEU A 69 9.89 3.72 8.83
C LEU A 69 9.46 3.25 7.44
N THR A 70 8.31 3.71 6.93
CA THR A 70 7.85 3.42 5.57
C THR A 70 8.83 3.96 4.52
N GLN A 71 9.36 5.17 4.69
CA GLN A 71 10.37 5.73 3.78
C GLN A 71 11.67 4.92 3.80
N LYS A 72 12.09 4.45 4.99
CA LYS A 72 13.26 3.57 5.11
C LYS A 72 13.01 2.22 4.45
N ALA A 73 11.82 1.65 4.61
CA ALA A 73 11.41 0.42 3.94
C ALA A 73 11.49 0.57 2.41
N ILE A 74 10.94 1.66 1.87
CA ILE A 74 11.00 2.00 0.43
C ILE A 74 12.44 2.12 -0.05
N LEU A 75 13.32 2.78 0.73
CA LEU A 75 14.73 2.91 0.38
C LEU A 75 15.42 1.54 0.26
N VAL A 76 15.17 0.64 1.22
CA VAL A 76 15.72 -0.72 1.20
C VAL A 76 15.14 -1.54 0.04
N ALA A 77 13.84 -1.46 -0.20
CA ALA A 77 13.17 -2.16 -1.31
C ALA A 77 13.64 -1.71 -2.71
N ASN A 78 14.27 -0.55 -2.82
CA ASN A 78 14.83 -0.04 -4.08
C ASN A 78 16.29 -0.44 -4.33
N GLN A 79 16.93 -1.17 -3.41
CA GLN A 79 18.33 -1.58 -3.56
C GLN A 79 18.54 -2.66 -4.63
N ASP A 80 17.53 -3.48 -4.91
CA ASP A 80 17.55 -4.54 -5.93
C ASP A 80 16.25 -4.50 -6.77
N LEU A 81 16.29 -5.00 -8.00
CA LEU A 81 15.09 -5.22 -8.81
C LEU A 81 14.22 -6.33 -8.23
N ASN A 82 14.84 -7.37 -7.65
CA ASN A 82 14.13 -8.52 -7.07
C ASN A 82 13.40 -8.19 -5.76
N THR A 83 13.63 -7.01 -5.18
CA THR A 83 13.01 -6.54 -3.93
C THR A 83 11.78 -5.66 -4.16
N LYS A 84 11.42 -5.40 -5.42
CA LYS A 84 10.35 -4.47 -5.79
C LYS A 84 8.94 -5.06 -5.75
N ASP A 85 8.81 -6.37 -5.56
CA ASP A 85 7.52 -7.06 -5.50
C ASP A 85 6.62 -6.57 -4.36
N GLY A 86 7.20 -6.06 -3.27
CA GLY A 86 6.49 -5.42 -2.15
C GLY A 86 6.42 -3.89 -2.19
N LEU A 87 7.10 -3.24 -3.14
CA LEU A 87 7.29 -1.78 -3.13
C LEU A 87 5.95 -1.03 -3.24
N TYR A 88 4.99 -1.57 -3.98
CA TYR A 88 3.67 -0.94 -4.11
C TYR A 88 2.92 -0.85 -2.77
N LEU A 89 3.08 -1.83 -1.87
CA LEU A 89 2.45 -1.81 -0.55
C LEU A 89 3.04 -0.70 0.33
N LEU A 90 4.34 -0.47 0.22
CA LEU A 90 5.05 0.56 0.98
C LEU A 90 4.72 1.96 0.45
N GLU A 91 4.66 2.13 -0.87
CA GLU A 91 4.20 3.36 -1.51
C GLU A 91 2.73 3.64 -1.17
N TRP A 92 1.88 2.61 -1.15
CA TRP A 92 0.49 2.73 -0.72
C TRP A 92 0.37 3.17 0.74
N GLN A 93 1.11 2.53 1.64
CA GLN A 93 1.19 2.94 3.04
C GLN A 93 1.61 4.41 3.19
N LYS A 94 2.63 4.84 2.45
CA LYS A 94 3.08 6.23 2.44
C LYS A 94 1.93 7.18 2.01
N GLY A 95 1.15 6.78 1.01
CA GLY A 95 -0.06 7.49 0.58
C GLY A 95 -1.10 7.67 1.68
N ARG A 96 -1.44 6.58 2.39
CA ARG A 96 -2.36 6.63 3.53
C ARG A 96 -1.87 7.52 4.66
N ILE A 97 -0.58 7.45 4.98
CA ILE A 97 0.04 8.29 6.01
C ILE A 97 -0.02 9.77 5.61
N PHE A 98 0.27 10.13 4.36
CA PHE A 98 0.13 11.50 3.89
C PHE A 98 -1.31 12.00 3.89
N GLN A 99 -2.26 11.13 3.51
CA GLN A 99 -3.68 11.44 3.56
C GLN A 99 -4.15 11.72 5.00
N ALA A 100 -3.73 10.91 5.97
CA ALA A 100 -4.02 11.13 7.40
C ALA A 100 -3.43 12.46 7.93
N LYS A 101 -2.36 12.95 7.32
CA LYS A 101 -1.74 14.25 7.63
C LYS A 101 -2.39 15.43 6.86
N GLY A 102 -3.40 15.19 6.02
CA GLY A 102 -4.01 16.21 5.16
C GLY A 102 -3.13 16.65 3.99
N GLN A 103 -2.03 15.95 3.71
CA GLN A 103 -1.07 16.30 2.66
C GLN A 103 -1.46 15.63 1.33
N PHE A 104 -2.64 16.00 0.80
CA PHE A 104 -3.28 15.29 -0.32
C PHE A 104 -2.44 15.21 -1.61
N ASN A 105 -1.68 16.26 -1.97
CA ASN A 105 -0.79 16.23 -3.13
C ASN A 105 0.33 15.17 -2.97
N LEU A 106 0.92 15.08 -1.77
CA LEU A 106 1.93 14.06 -1.47
C LEU A 106 1.32 12.67 -1.42
N ALA A 107 0.09 12.55 -0.91
CA ALA A 107 -0.65 11.30 -0.92
C ALA A 107 -0.85 10.81 -2.36
N VAL A 108 -1.38 11.64 -3.26
CA VAL A 108 -1.59 11.28 -4.67
C VAL A 108 -0.30 10.83 -5.35
N ASN A 109 0.81 11.51 -5.11
CA ASN A 109 2.11 11.09 -5.66
C ASN A 109 2.52 9.69 -5.17
N ALA A 110 2.34 9.41 -3.88
CA ALA A 110 2.65 8.09 -3.32
C ALA A 110 1.71 6.99 -3.86
N TYR A 111 0.40 7.26 -3.95
CA TYR A 111 -0.54 6.32 -4.57
C TYR A 111 -0.25 6.10 -6.06
N GLN A 112 0.20 7.12 -6.79
CA GLN A 112 0.60 6.98 -8.19
C GLN A 112 1.86 6.12 -8.34
N ASN A 113 2.82 6.23 -7.42
CA ASN A 113 3.99 5.34 -7.41
C ASN A 113 3.60 3.88 -7.13
N ALA A 114 2.65 3.66 -6.21
CA ALA A 114 2.12 2.33 -5.94
C ALA A 114 1.45 1.74 -7.19
N TYR A 115 0.60 2.52 -7.87
CA TYR A 115 -0.01 2.15 -9.14
C TYR A 115 1.03 1.80 -10.21
N ASN A 116 2.03 2.65 -10.42
CA ASN A 116 3.05 2.42 -11.45
C ASN A 116 3.85 1.13 -11.18
N THR A 117 4.15 0.86 -9.90
CA THR A 117 4.85 -0.36 -9.49
C THR A 117 3.99 -1.60 -9.77
N LEU A 118 2.69 -1.56 -9.46
CA LEU A 118 1.74 -2.64 -9.75
C LEU A 118 1.60 -2.90 -11.25
N GLU A 119 1.51 -1.84 -12.06
CA GLU A 119 1.40 -1.99 -13.51
C GLU A 119 2.64 -2.63 -14.12
N ASN A 120 3.84 -2.31 -13.62
CA ASN A 120 5.07 -2.98 -14.05
C ASN A 120 5.07 -4.47 -13.67
N ILE A 121 4.68 -4.80 -12.43
CA ILE A 121 4.54 -6.21 -11.99
C ILE A 121 3.52 -6.95 -12.86
N ARG A 122 2.38 -6.30 -13.17
CA ARG A 122 1.33 -6.85 -14.02
C ARG A 122 1.83 -7.08 -15.44
N SER A 123 2.54 -6.12 -16.04
CA SER A 123 3.10 -6.28 -17.39
C SER A 123 4.10 -7.44 -17.47
N ASP A 124 4.92 -7.61 -16.43
CA ASP A 124 5.88 -8.72 -16.35
C ASP A 124 5.13 -10.07 -16.23
N LEU A 125 4.09 -10.13 -15.40
CA LEU A 125 3.30 -11.35 -15.17
C LEU A 125 2.46 -11.76 -16.39
N LEU A 126 1.95 -10.81 -17.18
CA LEU A 126 1.16 -11.07 -18.39
C LEU A 126 1.96 -11.76 -19.52
N THR A 127 3.28 -11.84 -19.39
CA THR A 127 4.14 -12.66 -20.27
C THR A 127 4.13 -14.15 -19.89
N THR A 128 3.49 -14.51 -18.77
CA THR A 128 3.34 -15.86 -18.22
C THR A 128 1.84 -16.15 -17.93
N GLU A 129 1.44 -17.43 -17.83
CA GLU A 129 0.07 -17.94 -18.07
C GLU A 129 -1.15 -17.23 -17.41
N LYS A 130 -2.32 -17.37 -18.06
CA LYS A 130 -3.58 -16.62 -17.81
C LYS A 130 -4.22 -16.77 -16.43
N ASP A 131 -3.95 -17.85 -15.69
CA ASP A 131 -4.71 -18.18 -14.47
C ASP A 131 -4.30 -17.35 -13.23
N VAL A 132 -3.15 -16.66 -13.26
CA VAL A 132 -2.69 -15.78 -12.16
C VAL A 132 -3.38 -14.40 -12.16
N GLN A 133 -4.22 -14.10 -13.17
CA GLN A 133 -4.73 -12.75 -13.42
C GLN A 133 -5.92 -12.32 -12.53
N LEU A 134 -6.62 -13.25 -11.87
CA LEU A 134 -7.86 -12.95 -11.13
C LEU A 134 -7.62 -12.64 -9.64
N ASP A 135 -6.77 -13.40 -8.93
CA ASP A 135 -6.49 -13.19 -7.50
C ASP A 135 -5.71 -11.90 -7.20
N PHE A 136 -4.95 -11.41 -8.19
CA PHE A 136 -4.23 -10.15 -8.08
C PHE A 136 -5.18 -8.95 -8.03
N ARG A 137 -6.35 -9.02 -8.69
CA ARG A 137 -7.28 -7.88 -8.86
C ARG A 137 -7.97 -7.48 -7.55
N ASP A 138 -8.44 -8.46 -6.77
CA ASP A 138 -9.14 -8.20 -5.51
C ASP A 138 -8.21 -7.59 -4.44
N SER A 139 -6.93 -7.97 -4.47
CA SER A 139 -5.92 -7.50 -3.51
C SER A 139 -5.48 -6.06 -3.77
N ILE A 140 -5.63 -5.57 -5.00
CA ILE A 140 -5.11 -4.27 -5.43
C ILE A 140 -6.20 -3.21 -5.63
N GLU A 141 -7.47 -3.61 -5.81
CA GLU A 141 -8.64 -2.71 -5.97
C GLU A 141 -8.62 -1.51 -4.99
N PRO A 142 -8.33 -1.68 -3.68
CA PRO A 142 -8.32 -0.56 -2.73
C PRO A 142 -7.35 0.54 -3.11
N ILE A 143 -6.22 0.20 -3.74
CA ILE A 143 -5.19 1.16 -4.16
C ILE A 143 -5.71 2.03 -5.31
N TYR A 144 -6.30 1.40 -6.34
CA TYR A 144 -6.87 2.12 -7.48
C TYR A 144 -8.01 3.05 -7.05
N ARG A 145 -8.91 2.55 -6.18
CA ARG A 145 -10.03 3.36 -5.67
C ARG A 145 -9.57 4.55 -4.85
N GLN A 146 -8.63 4.36 -3.93
CA GLN A 146 -8.12 5.45 -3.09
C GLN A 146 -7.42 6.52 -3.93
N LEU A 147 -6.63 6.12 -4.93
CA LEU A 147 -6.04 7.05 -5.89
C LEU A 147 -7.12 7.84 -6.65
N ALA A 148 -8.14 7.16 -7.17
CA ALA A 148 -9.22 7.80 -7.93
C ALA A 148 -10.01 8.79 -7.08
N GLN A 149 -10.35 8.41 -5.85
CA GLN A 149 -11.05 9.26 -4.88
C GLN A 149 -10.25 10.53 -4.56
N LEU A 150 -8.95 10.39 -4.30
CA LEU A 150 -8.09 11.52 -3.98
C LEU A 150 -7.91 12.47 -5.17
N LYS A 151 -7.71 11.92 -6.38
CA LYS A 151 -7.65 12.74 -7.60
C LYS A 151 -8.94 13.51 -7.82
N LEU A 152 -10.10 12.88 -7.59
CA LEU A 152 -11.41 13.54 -7.72
C LEU A 152 -11.60 14.65 -6.68
N GLN A 153 -11.22 14.40 -5.42
CA GLN A 153 -11.29 15.41 -4.36
C GLN A 153 -10.41 16.63 -4.69
N LEU A 154 -9.19 16.41 -5.18
CA LEU A 154 -8.31 17.50 -5.60
C LEU A 154 -8.89 18.27 -6.80
N ALA A 155 -9.40 17.55 -7.79
CA ALA A 155 -10.07 18.09 -8.97
C ALA A 155 -11.30 18.97 -8.64
N ASP A 156 -12.06 18.60 -7.60
CA ASP A 156 -13.16 19.42 -7.09
C ASP A 156 -12.67 20.65 -6.34
N SER A 157 -11.64 20.49 -5.49
CA SER A 157 -11.07 21.62 -4.73
C SER A 157 -10.32 22.64 -5.58
N GLN A 158 -9.69 22.21 -6.67
CA GLN A 158 -8.82 23.04 -7.50
C GLN A 158 -9.52 23.58 -8.74
N SER A 159 -10.71 23.09 -9.11
CA SER A 159 -11.47 23.53 -10.31
C SER A 159 -10.71 23.46 -11.66
N LEU A 160 -9.54 22.81 -11.70
CA LEU A 160 -8.58 22.86 -12.81
C LEU A 160 -8.55 21.59 -13.68
N SER A 161 -9.30 20.54 -13.32
CA SER A 161 -9.33 19.28 -14.09
C SER A 161 -10.42 19.29 -15.17
N SER A 162 -10.17 18.67 -16.32
CA SER A 162 -11.18 18.56 -17.38
C SER A 162 -12.42 17.76 -16.92
N ILE A 163 -13.60 18.09 -17.46
CA ILE A 163 -14.86 17.39 -17.15
C ILE A 163 -14.74 15.89 -17.46
N GLN A 164 -14.02 15.53 -18.53
CA GLN A 164 -13.75 14.15 -18.90
C GLN A 164 -12.94 13.40 -17.84
N GLN A 165 -11.86 13.99 -17.30
CA GLN A 165 -11.08 13.36 -16.23
C GLN A 165 -11.92 13.14 -14.97
N LYS A 166 -12.78 14.09 -14.61
CA LYS A 166 -13.71 13.91 -13.47
C LYS A 166 -14.68 12.77 -13.72
N GLN A 167 -15.14 12.60 -14.96
CA GLN A 167 -16.07 11.54 -15.33
C GLN A 167 -15.42 10.15 -15.26
N GLU A 168 -14.21 10.00 -15.79
CA GLU A 168 -13.42 8.74 -15.70
C GLU A 168 -13.17 8.33 -14.24
N LEU A 169 -12.80 9.29 -13.38
CA LEU A 169 -12.60 9.02 -11.96
C LEU A 169 -13.89 8.56 -11.27
N LYS A 170 -15.03 9.16 -11.62
CA LYS A 170 -16.35 8.75 -11.11
C LYS A 170 -16.72 7.35 -11.59
N GLU A 171 -16.40 6.99 -12.83
CA GLU A 171 -16.65 5.66 -13.38
C GLU A 171 -15.83 4.59 -12.65
N VAL A 172 -14.53 4.82 -12.40
CA VAL A 172 -13.69 3.91 -11.60
C VAL A 172 -14.28 3.71 -10.19
N LEU A 173 -14.87 4.74 -9.60
CA LEU A 173 -15.52 4.66 -8.29
C LEU A 173 -16.90 3.98 -8.35
N ALA A 174 -17.64 4.13 -9.44
CA ALA A 174 -18.99 3.60 -9.64
C ALA A 174 -19.02 2.13 -10.06
N LEU A 175 -17.99 1.65 -10.77
CA LEU A 175 -17.88 0.26 -11.17
C LEU A 175 -17.69 -0.61 -9.92
N ARG A 176 -18.61 -1.53 -9.65
CA ARG A 176 -18.42 -2.58 -8.63
C ARG A 176 -17.36 -3.60 -9.05
N TYR A 177 -17.11 -3.70 -10.37
CA TYR A 177 -16.03 -4.24 -11.24
C TYR A 177 -16.61 -4.08 -12.68
N PRO A 178 -15.89 -3.77 -13.80
CA PRO A 178 -14.58 -4.28 -14.19
C PRO A 178 -13.61 -3.23 -14.81
N LEU A 179 -12.30 -3.49 -14.75
CA LEU A 179 -11.38 -3.07 -15.81
C LEU A 179 -11.10 -4.36 -16.60
N CYS A 180 -11.25 -4.32 -17.92
CA CYS A 180 -11.32 -5.48 -18.83
C CYS A 180 -10.27 -6.60 -18.60
#